data_AF-A0AA51P1V9-F1
#
_entry.id   AF-A0AA51P1V9-F1
#
_cell.length_a   1.000
_cell.length_b   1.000
_cell.length_c   1.000
_cell.angle_alpha   90.00
_cell.angle_beta   90.00
_cell.angle_gamma   90.00
#
_symmetry.space_group_name_H-M   'P 1'
#
loop_
_entity.id
_entity.type
_entity.pdbx_description
1 polymer ?
#
loop_
_entity_poly.entity_id
_entity_poly.type
_entity_poly.pdbx_seq_one_letter_code
_entity_poly.pdbx_strand_id
1 'polypeptide(L)'
;PLYTIHLASIEANSKPPLTMEKEKYKNAYFRVTRGDYAPLLNLVNENLNKAVEYAANDNERNMLKHYVNSFKEGDLNEHKEGSRFWIKDKGPIIET
;
A
#
# COMPACT_ATOMS: atom_id res chain seq x y z
N PRO A 1 -16.88 -19.71 -13.89
CA PRO A 1 -15.51 -19.73 -13.32
C PRO A 1 -15.42 -18.77 -12.12
N LEU A 2 -14.44 -18.97 -11.23
CA LEU A 2 -14.12 -18.04 -10.15
C LEU A 2 -12.78 -17.37 -10.46
N TYR A 3 -12.77 -16.04 -10.53
CA TYR A 3 -11.57 -15.23 -10.66
C TYR A 3 -11.24 -14.59 -9.30
N THR A 4 -9.96 -14.63 -8.92
CA THR A 4 -9.46 -13.99 -7.70
C THR A 4 -8.56 -12.83 -8.10
N ILE A 5 -8.92 -11.63 -7.67
CA ILE A 5 -8.07 -10.45 -7.74
C ILE A 5 -7.31 -10.40 -6.42
N HIS A 6 -5.99 -10.54 -6.46
CA HIS A 6 -5.15 -10.62 -5.27
C HIS A 6 -4.33 -9.35 -5.13
N LEU A 7 -4.60 -8.56 -4.09
CA LEU A 7 -3.89 -7.33 -3.80
C LEU A 7 -2.57 -7.63 -3.08
N ALA A 8 -1.51 -6.92 -3.47
CA ALA A 8 -0.23 -6.94 -2.77
C ALA A 8 -0.34 -6.17 -1.45
N SER A 9 -0.08 -6.87 -0.34
CA SER A 9 -0.12 -6.30 1.00
C SER A 9 0.55 -7.21 2.01
N ILE A 10 0.96 -6.66 3.15
CA ILE A 10 1.41 -7.47 4.31
C ILE A 10 0.21 -8.18 4.94
N GLU A 11 -0.86 -7.42 5.21
CA GLU A 11 -2.05 -7.96 5.83
C GLU A 11 -2.80 -8.88 4.85
N ALA A 12 -3.29 -10.02 5.32
CA ALA A 12 -3.99 -11.01 4.49
C ALA A 12 -5.48 -11.15 4.82
N ASN A 13 -5.91 -10.67 6.00
CA ASN A 13 -7.29 -10.79 6.47
C ASN A 13 -8.25 -9.92 5.64
N SER A 14 -9.52 -10.34 5.53
CA SER A 14 -10.55 -9.55 4.85
C SER A 14 -10.68 -8.15 5.48
N LYS A 15 -10.71 -7.11 4.63
CA LYS A 15 -10.87 -5.71 4.99
C LYS A 15 -11.69 -4.97 3.91
N PRO A 16 -13.02 -5.01 3.94
CA PRO A 16 -13.84 -4.15 3.09
C PRO A 16 -13.58 -2.67 3.39
N PRO A 17 -13.60 -1.77 2.38
CA PRO A 17 -13.96 -2.04 0.99
C PRO A 17 -12.79 -2.52 0.10
N LEU A 18 -11.59 -2.75 0.64
CA LEU A 18 -10.43 -3.21 -0.14
C LEU A 18 -10.61 -4.64 -0.64
N THR A 19 -11.16 -5.51 0.21
CA THR A 19 -11.52 -6.89 -0.16
C THR A 19 -13.01 -7.01 -0.44
N MET A 20 -13.35 -8.01 -1.23
CA MET A 20 -14.71 -8.29 -1.67
C MET A 20 -14.90 -9.79 -1.65
N GLU A 21 -15.90 -10.25 -0.91
CA GLU A 21 -16.33 -11.65 -0.97
C GLU A 21 -16.82 -12.02 -2.37
N LYS A 22 -17.13 -13.30 -2.57
CA LYS A 22 -17.56 -13.81 -3.87
C LYS A 22 -18.81 -13.08 -4.39
N GLU A 23 -18.64 -12.27 -5.43
CA GLU A 23 -19.70 -11.55 -6.13
C GLU A 23 -19.90 -12.09 -7.55
N LYS A 24 -21.15 -12.14 -8.02
CA LYS A 24 -21.47 -12.59 -9.38
C LYS A 24 -21.49 -11.40 -10.33
N TYR A 25 -20.66 -11.46 -11.36
CA TYR A 25 -20.68 -10.50 -12.46
C TYR A 25 -20.77 -11.24 -13.80
N LYS A 26 -21.87 -11.00 -14.53
CA LYS A 26 -22.24 -11.75 -15.74
C LYS A 26 -22.23 -13.27 -15.46
N ASN A 27 -21.49 -14.04 -16.25
CA ASN A 27 -21.42 -15.51 -16.16
C ASN A 27 -20.21 -16.00 -15.34
N ALA A 28 -19.62 -15.14 -14.51
CA ALA A 28 -18.48 -15.47 -13.66
C ALA A 28 -18.62 -14.92 -12.25
N TYR A 29 -17.84 -15.50 -11.33
CA TYR A 29 -17.71 -15.00 -9.97
C TYR A 29 -16.35 -14.34 -9.81
N PHE A 30 -16.32 -13.23 -9.07
CA PHE A 30 -15.12 -12.51 -8.72
C PHE A 30 -15.03 -12.40 -7.20
N ARG A 31 -13.81 -12.42 -6.68
CA ARG A 31 -13.51 -12.03 -5.29
C ARG A 31 -12.24 -11.20 -5.29
N VAL A 32 -12.13 -10.28 -4.34
CA VAL A 32 -10.91 -9.52 -4.09
C VAL A 32 -10.35 -9.94 -2.75
N THR A 33 -9.13 -10.47 -2.75
CA THR A 33 -8.37 -10.84 -1.55
C THR A 33 -7.10 -10.02 -1.47
N ARG A 34 -6.37 -10.10 -0.37
CA ARG A 34 -5.10 -9.41 -0.17
C ARG A 34 -4.07 -10.29 0.53
N GLY A 35 -2.82 -9.87 0.57
CA GLY A 35 -1.71 -10.62 1.18
C GLY A 35 -0.63 -11.06 0.18
N ASP A 36 -0.68 -10.60 -1.08
CA ASP A 36 0.34 -10.98 -2.06
C ASP A 36 1.70 -10.39 -1.67
N TYR A 37 2.77 -11.18 -1.83
CA TYR A 37 4.15 -10.84 -1.44
C TYR A 37 4.37 -10.41 0.02
N ALA A 38 3.47 -10.78 0.94
CA ALA A 38 3.48 -10.30 2.33
C ALA A 38 4.86 -10.35 3.04
N PRO A 39 5.67 -11.43 2.95
CA PRO A 39 6.99 -11.46 3.58
C PRO A 39 7.96 -10.41 3.03
N LEU A 40 7.92 -10.15 1.72
CA LEU A 40 8.77 -9.16 1.07
C LEU A 40 8.32 -7.74 1.39
N LEU A 41 7.02 -7.48 1.35
CA LEU A 41 6.46 -6.17 1.71
C LEU A 41 6.68 -5.85 3.19
N ASN A 42 6.73 -6.85 4.06
CA ASN A 42 7.09 -6.63 5.46
C ASN A 42 8.52 -6.10 5.61
N LEU A 43 9.48 -6.67 4.88
CA LEU A 43 10.86 -6.16 4.85
C LEU A 43 10.94 -4.74 4.29
N VAL A 44 10.14 -4.42 3.25
CA VAL A 44 10.04 -3.05 2.72
C VAL A 44 9.55 -2.10 3.82
N ASN A 45 8.43 -2.43 4.48
CA ASN A 45 7.87 -1.59 5.54
C ASN A 45 8.80 -1.43 6.74
N GLU A 46 9.52 -2.46 7.16
CA GLU A 46 10.52 -2.35 8.24
C GLU A 46 11.59 -1.32 7.91
N ASN A 47 12.07 -1.28 6.67
CA ASN A 47 13.09 -0.32 6.24
C ASN A 47 12.50 1.08 6.04
N LEU A 48 11.29 1.21 5.47
CA LEU A 48 10.63 2.51 5.35
C LEU A 48 10.34 3.13 6.71
N ASN A 49 9.92 2.34 7.71
CA ASN A 49 9.70 2.84 9.07
C ASN A 49 10.99 3.34 9.72
N LYS A 50 12.13 2.70 9.46
CA LYS A 50 13.44 3.22 9.90
C LYS A 50 13.80 4.52 9.18
N ALA A 51 13.53 4.61 7.87
CA ALA A 51 13.79 5.82 7.09
C ALA A 51 12.98 7.04 7.59
N VAL A 52 11.78 6.83 8.13
CA VAL A 52 10.95 7.91 8.74
C VAL A 52 11.70 8.67 9.83
N GLU A 53 12.59 8.02 10.60
CA GLU A 53 13.36 8.68 11.66
C GLU A 53 14.38 9.69 11.11
N TYR A 54 14.85 9.48 9.88
CA TYR A 54 15.87 10.28 9.21
C TYR A 54 15.31 11.24 8.16
N ALA A 55 13.99 11.30 8.01
CA ALA A 55 13.33 12.23 7.08
C ALA A 55 13.72 13.69 7.37
N ALA A 56 14.15 14.40 6.34
CA ALA A 56 14.65 15.77 6.45
C ALA A 56 13.54 16.79 6.71
N ASN A 57 12.30 16.46 6.34
CA ASN A 57 11.14 17.33 6.54
C ASN A 57 9.82 16.54 6.67
N ASP A 58 8.74 17.25 6.95
CA ASP A 58 7.42 16.63 7.17
C ASP A 58 6.79 16.06 5.89
N ASN A 59 7.14 16.56 4.69
CA ASN A 59 6.64 15.97 3.45
C ASN A 59 7.22 14.57 3.26
N GLU A 60 8.54 14.40 3.40
CA GLU A 60 9.19 13.07 3.36
C GLU A 60 8.61 12.14 4.43
N ARG A 61 8.47 12.64 5.66
CA ARG A 61 7.92 11.87 6.80
C ARG A 61 6.52 11.36 6.50
N ASN A 62 5.65 12.22 5.96
CA ASN A 62 4.26 11.87 5.66
C ASN A 62 4.16 10.98 4.42
N MET A 63 4.96 11.23 3.39
CA MET A 63 5.09 10.36 2.23
C MET A 63 5.40 8.92 2.64
N LEU A 64 6.47 8.73 3.43
CA LEU A 64 6.91 7.40 3.88
C LEU A 64 5.85 6.70 4.73
N LYS A 65 5.17 7.41 5.64
CA LYS A 65 4.08 6.85 6.45
C LYS A 65 2.92 6.35 5.58
N HIS A 66 2.55 7.11 4.56
CA HIS A 66 1.51 6.70 3.61
C HIS A 66 1.93 5.52 2.74
N TYR A 67 3.19 5.46 2.30
CA TYR A 67 3.71 4.28 1.58
C TYR A 67 3.73 3.03 2.48
N VAL A 68 4.14 3.16 3.74
CA VAL A 68 4.06 2.08 4.74
C VAL A 68 2.63 1.57 4.87
N ASN A 69 1.65 2.47 4.99
CA ASN A 69 0.24 2.07 5.07
C ASN A 69 -0.25 1.39 3.79
N SER A 70 0.14 1.91 2.62
CA SER A 70 -0.23 1.33 1.33
C SER A 70 0.27 -0.11 1.21
N PHE A 71 1.56 -0.35 1.46
CA PHE A 71 2.13 -1.69 1.38
C PHE A 71 1.66 -2.61 2.51
N LYS A 72 1.32 -2.06 3.68
CA LYS A 72 0.73 -2.85 4.75
C LYS A 72 -0.67 -3.36 4.38
N GLU A 73 -1.52 -2.46 3.91
CA GLU A 73 -2.96 -2.71 3.79
C GLU A 73 -3.40 -3.13 2.38
N GLY A 74 -2.59 -2.84 1.37
CA GLY A 74 -2.93 -2.99 -0.05
C GLY A 74 -3.81 -1.85 -0.57
N ASP A 75 -3.71 -0.65 0.01
CA ASP A 75 -4.56 0.50 -0.33
C ASP A 75 -3.84 1.45 -1.30
N LEU A 76 -4.39 1.56 -2.52
CA LEU A 76 -3.88 2.47 -3.54
C LEU A 76 -4.12 3.95 -3.19
N ASN A 77 -5.14 4.27 -2.40
CA ASN A 77 -5.39 5.65 -1.99
C ASN A 77 -4.29 6.15 -1.05
N GLU A 78 -3.84 5.30 -0.11
CA GLU A 78 -2.67 5.60 0.73
C GLU A 78 -1.43 5.87 -0.14
N HIS A 79 -1.19 5.06 -1.18
CA HIS A 79 -0.08 5.33 -2.10
C HIS A 79 -0.21 6.70 -2.77
N LYS A 80 -1.41 7.04 -3.25
CA LYS A 80 -1.67 8.33 -3.90
C LYS A 80 -1.48 9.49 -2.93
N GLU A 81 -1.89 9.36 -1.67
CA GLU A 81 -1.65 10.39 -0.65
C GLU A 81 -0.15 10.54 -0.37
N GLY A 82 0.60 9.43 -0.26
CA GLY A 82 2.05 9.48 -0.16
C GLY A 82 2.69 10.22 -1.34
N SER A 83 2.24 9.93 -2.56
CA SER A 83 2.68 10.64 -3.76
C SER A 83 2.30 12.13 -3.76
N ARG A 84 1.21 12.54 -3.11
CA ARG A 84 0.88 13.97 -2.95
C ARG A 84 1.86 14.70 -2.03
N PHE A 85 2.37 14.03 -1.00
CA PHE A 85 3.43 14.60 -0.16
C PHE A 85 4.74 14.65 -0.91
N TRP A 86 5.08 13.57 -1.63
CA TRP A 86 6.27 13.51 -2.48
C TRP A 86 6.35 14.67 -3.46
N ILE A 87 5.29 14.93 -4.25
CA ILE A 87 5.31 16.04 -5.22
C ILE A 87 5.41 17.43 -4.56
N LYS A 88 5.09 17.57 -3.27
CA LYS A 88 5.21 18.83 -2.52
C LYS A 88 6.62 19.04 -1.96
N ASP A 89 7.41 17.97 -1.85
CA ASP A 89 8.79 18.05 -1.45
C ASP A 89 9.64 18.52 -2.63
N LYS A 90 10.24 19.71 -2.53
CA LYS A 90 10.89 20.38 -3.67
C LYS A 90 12.38 20.56 -3.40
N GLY A 91 13.20 19.98 -4.28
CA GLY A 91 14.66 20.03 -4.18
C GLY A 91 15.21 19.31 -2.95
N PRO A 92 14.75 18.09 -2.61
CA PRO A 92 15.35 17.33 -1.53
C PRO A 92 16.82 17.02 -1.87
N ILE A 93 17.66 16.90 -0.84
CA ILE A 93 19.07 16.52 -1.02
C ILE A 93 19.17 15.05 -1.45
N ILE A 94 18.27 14.20 -0.92
CA ILE A 94 18.16 12.78 -1.25
C ILE A 94 16.76 12.54 -1.82
N GLU A 95 16.67 12.08 -3.08
CA GLU A 95 15.41 11.80 -3.79
C GLU A 95 15.24 10.28 -4.01
N THR A 96 13.99 9.80 -4.15
CA THR A 96 13.64 8.38 -4.28
C THR A 96 12.48 8.10 -5.21
#